data_AF-A0A3E3IE54-F1
#
_entry.id   AF-A0A3E3IE54-F1
#
_cell.length_a   1.000
_cell.length_b   1.000
_cell.length_c   1.000
_cell.angle_alpha   90.00
_cell.angle_beta   90.00
_cell.angle_gamma   90.00
#
_symmetry.space_group_name_H-M   'P 1'
#
loop_
_entity.id
_entity.type
_entity.pdbx_description
1 polymer ?
#
loop_
_entity_poly.entity_id
_entity_poly.type
_entity_poly.pdbx_seq_one_letter_code
_entity_poly.pdbx_strand_id
1 'polypeptide(L)'
;MRDNKERLTYRPEPETRQKIEQWYERDNCRSMNEFIDKAVSFYADCLAANCNDMLPKSISAAVDGRLSILEKNLSALSFNHSVELDMLVGIINDIAKLDQDDLKRRRAQSVRNVKSTNGRISLERRAQMRGEDAWDDGEWQS
;
A
#
# COMPACT_ATOMS: atom_id res chain seq x y z
N MET A 1 -47.71 10.58 29.10
CA MET A 1 -48.13 11.61 28.12
C MET A 1 -48.77 10.87 26.94
N ARG A 2 -49.85 11.41 26.35
CA ARG A 2 -50.56 10.73 25.25
C ARG A 2 -49.67 10.75 24.01
N ASP A 3 -49.18 9.60 23.59
CA ASP A 3 -48.49 9.42 22.31
C ASP A 3 -49.53 9.62 21.20
N ASN A 4 -49.67 10.87 20.76
CA ASN A 4 -50.56 11.21 19.67
C ASN A 4 -49.85 10.81 18.38
N LYS A 5 -49.93 9.52 18.02
CA LYS A 5 -49.42 9.02 16.73
C LYS A 5 -50.25 9.65 15.61
N GLU A 6 -49.81 10.81 15.15
CA GLU A 6 -50.37 11.47 13.98
C GLU A 6 -50.20 10.53 12.78
N ARG A 7 -51.33 10.14 12.18
CA ARG A 7 -51.34 9.26 11.02
C ARG A 7 -50.88 10.06 9.81
N LEU A 8 -49.60 9.99 9.51
CA LEU A 8 -49.05 10.50 8.26
C LEU A 8 -49.56 9.61 7.11
N THR A 9 -50.29 10.21 6.17
CA THR A 9 -50.70 9.50 4.95
C THR A 9 -49.52 9.47 3.98
N TYR A 10 -48.65 8.50 4.15
CA TYR A 10 -47.48 8.30 3.30
C TYR A 10 -47.86 7.54 2.02
N ARG A 11 -47.66 8.15 0.85
CA ARG A 11 -47.81 7.50 -0.46
C ARG A 11 -46.42 7.32 -1.09
N PRO A 12 -45.75 6.17 -0.85
CA PRO A 12 -44.48 5.89 -1.52
C PRO A 12 -44.69 5.67 -3.02
N GLU A 13 -43.68 6.02 -3.81
CA GLU A 13 -43.58 5.53 -5.19
C GLU A 13 -43.55 3.99 -5.21
N PRO A 14 -44.03 3.36 -6.31
CA PRO A 14 -44.08 1.91 -6.43
C PRO A 14 -42.71 1.25 -6.24
N GLU A 15 -41.62 1.90 -6.66
CA GLU A 15 -40.26 1.40 -6.46
C GLU A 15 -39.82 1.42 -4.99
N THR A 16 -40.12 2.49 -4.25
CA THR A 16 -39.81 2.61 -2.82
C THR A 16 -40.61 1.61 -2.01
N ARG A 17 -41.87 1.38 -2.40
CA ARG A 17 -42.75 0.40 -1.76
C ARG A 17 -42.21 -1.02 -1.90
N GLN A 18 -41.74 -1.40 -3.08
CA GLN A 18 -41.15 -2.71 -3.32
C GLN A 18 -39.88 -2.94 -2.51
N LYS A 19 -39.03 -1.90 -2.37
CA LYS A 19 -37.84 -1.97 -1.50
C LYS A 19 -38.23 -2.12 -0.03
N ILE A 20 -39.22 -1.37 0.44
CA ILE A 20 -39.70 -1.48 1.82
C ILE A 20 -40.22 -2.91 2.08
N GLU A 21 -41.06 -3.45 1.20
CA GLU A 21 -41.60 -4.81 1.36
C GLU A 21 -40.49 -5.89 1.35
N GLN A 22 -39.46 -5.74 0.52
CA GLN A 22 -38.31 -6.67 0.47
C GLN A 22 -37.42 -6.64 1.72
N TRP A 23 -37.17 -5.45 2.28
CA TRP A 23 -36.23 -5.28 3.39
C TRP A 23 -36.91 -5.33 4.76
N TYR A 24 -38.22 -5.08 4.82
CA TYR A 24 -39.02 -5.13 6.04
C TYR A 24 -39.00 -6.52 6.71
N GLU A 25 -39.16 -7.59 5.92
CA GLU A 25 -39.09 -8.97 6.44
C GLU A 25 -37.67 -9.35 6.87
N ARG A 26 -36.66 -8.81 6.16
CA ARG A 26 -35.24 -9.11 6.38
C ARG A 26 -34.69 -8.47 7.65
N ASP A 27 -35.24 -7.32 8.03
CA ASP A 27 -34.83 -6.54 9.22
C ASP A 27 -35.65 -6.89 10.48
N ASN A 28 -36.49 -7.94 10.42
CA ASN A 28 -37.32 -8.45 11.53
C ASN A 28 -38.22 -7.37 12.19
N CYS A 29 -38.68 -6.40 11.41
CA CYS A 29 -39.58 -5.36 11.90
C CYS A 29 -41.01 -5.91 12.04
N ARG A 30 -41.81 -5.40 12.99
CA ARG A 30 -43.17 -5.90 13.27
C ARG A 30 -44.27 -5.20 12.48
N SER A 31 -43.95 -4.06 11.86
CA SER A 31 -44.82 -3.44 10.85
C SER A 31 -44.03 -2.61 9.84
N MET A 32 -44.59 -2.44 8.65
CA MET A 32 -44.02 -1.58 7.60
C MET A 32 -43.80 -0.13 8.11
N ASN A 33 -44.66 0.34 9.00
CA ASN A 33 -44.50 1.62 9.68
C ASN A 33 -43.28 1.66 10.62
N GLU A 34 -42.97 0.56 11.32
CA GLU A 34 -41.80 0.48 12.20
C GLU A 34 -40.49 0.54 11.40
N PHE A 35 -40.47 -0.09 10.23
CA PHE A 35 -39.32 0.01 9.32
C PHE A 35 -39.14 1.43 8.78
N ILE A 36 -40.22 2.10 8.41
CA ILE A 36 -40.19 3.50 7.96
C ILE A 36 -39.70 4.42 9.10
N ASP A 37 -40.19 4.22 10.33
CA ASP A 37 -39.80 5.03 11.49
C ASP A 37 -38.31 4.85 11.84
N LYS A 38 -37.81 3.61 11.79
CA LYS A 38 -36.37 3.32 11.93
C LYS A 38 -35.54 3.92 10.81
N ALA A 39 -35.99 3.82 9.55
CA ALA A 39 -35.27 4.38 8.41
C ALA A 39 -35.19 5.91 8.45
N VAL A 40 -36.28 6.57 8.87
CA VAL A 40 -36.33 8.02 9.08
C VAL A 40 -35.44 8.43 10.24
N SER A 41 -35.50 7.72 11.37
CA SER A 41 -34.64 7.96 12.53
C SER A 41 -33.17 7.80 12.16
N PHE A 42 -32.83 6.72 11.45
CA PHE A 42 -31.48 6.49 10.93
C PHE A 42 -31.01 7.59 9.99
N TYR A 43 -31.86 8.08 9.09
CA TYR A 43 -31.51 9.17 8.18
C TYR A 43 -31.33 10.50 8.92
N ALA A 44 -32.18 10.79 9.91
CA ALA A 44 -32.05 11.96 10.77
C ALA A 44 -30.76 11.88 11.62
N ASP A 45 -30.46 10.72 12.20
CA ASP A 45 -29.23 10.46 12.93
C ASP A 45 -28.01 10.55 11.99
N CYS A 46 -28.13 10.08 10.75
CA CYS A 46 -27.08 10.19 9.73
C CYS A 46 -26.79 11.64 9.34
N LEU A 47 -27.85 12.46 9.19
CA LEU A 47 -27.73 13.90 8.96
C LEU A 47 -27.16 14.64 10.17
N ALA A 48 -27.58 14.27 11.38
CA ALA A 48 -27.11 14.86 12.63
C ALA A 48 -25.65 14.47 12.95
N ALA A 49 -25.26 13.24 12.62
CA ALA A 49 -23.93 12.69 12.85
C ALA A 49 -22.89 13.07 11.77
N ASN A 50 -23.28 13.84 10.74
CA ASN A 50 -22.38 14.31 9.69
C ASN A 50 -21.55 13.14 9.09
N CYS A 51 -22.24 12.03 8.81
CA CYS A 51 -21.68 10.70 8.59
C CYS A 51 -20.68 10.53 7.44
N ASN A 52 -20.32 11.57 6.70
CA ASN A 52 -19.39 11.43 5.57
C ASN A 52 -17.91 11.61 5.95
N ASP A 53 -17.62 12.17 7.14
CA ASP A 53 -16.24 12.50 7.51
C ASP A 53 -15.54 11.43 8.35
N MET A 54 -16.24 10.72 9.24
CA MET A 54 -15.59 9.84 10.23
C MET A 54 -15.09 8.50 9.65
N LEU A 55 -15.80 7.92 8.68
CA LEU A 55 -15.38 6.66 8.06
C LEU A 55 -14.12 6.85 7.18
N PRO A 56 -14.07 7.82 6.26
CA PRO A 56 -12.85 8.10 5.50
C PRO A 56 -11.67 8.52 6.39
N LYS A 57 -11.92 9.31 7.45
CA LYS A 57 -10.88 9.72 8.41
C LYS A 57 -10.33 8.54 9.21
N SER A 58 -11.17 7.61 9.66
CA SER A 58 -10.71 6.43 10.40
C SER A 58 -9.92 5.46 9.52
N ILE A 59 -10.32 5.28 8.26
CA ILE A 59 -9.55 4.52 7.27
C ILE A 59 -8.19 5.18 7.01
N SER A 60 -8.17 6.51 6.79
CA SER A 60 -6.93 7.26 6.57
C SER A 60 -5.98 7.14 7.76
N ALA A 61 -6.49 7.33 8.98
CA ALA A 61 -5.69 7.15 10.20
C ALA A 61 -5.15 5.72 10.37
N ALA A 62 -5.93 4.70 10.01
CA ALA A 62 -5.47 3.31 10.05
C ALA A 62 -4.39 3.02 9.00
N VAL A 63 -4.52 3.59 7.80
CA VAL A 63 -3.51 3.49 6.73
C VAL A 63 -2.23 4.21 7.15
N ASP A 64 -2.32 5.46 7.64
CA ASP A 64 -1.18 6.24 8.10
C ASP A 64 -0.46 5.55 9.27
N GLY A 65 -1.20 4.95 10.20
CA GLY A 65 -0.63 4.17 11.29
C GLY A 65 0.16 2.96 10.80
N ARG A 66 -0.39 2.19 9.85
CA ARG A 66 0.32 1.06 9.25
C ARG A 66 1.53 1.49 8.43
N LEU A 67 1.40 2.58 7.69
CA LEU A 67 2.49 3.14 6.89
C LEU A 67 3.64 3.61 7.80
N SER A 68 3.34 4.28 8.91
CA SER A 68 4.35 4.70 9.87
C SER A 68 5.12 3.53 10.50
N ILE A 69 4.43 2.42 10.81
CA ILE A 69 5.09 1.20 11.30
C ILE A 69 5.97 0.59 10.20
N LEU A 70 5.47 0.55 8.96
CA LEU A 70 6.23 0.05 7.82
C LEU A 70 7.49 0.89 7.59
N GLU A 71 7.39 2.21 7.61
CA GLU A 71 8.51 3.14 7.46
C GLU A 71 9.56 2.94 8.55
N LYS A 72 9.14 2.78 9.81
CA LYS A 72 10.04 2.49 10.93
C LYS A 72 10.77 1.16 10.73
N ASN A 73 10.04 0.11 10.38
CA ASN A 73 10.60 -1.22 10.16
C ASN A 73 11.56 -1.23 8.96
N LEU A 74 11.19 -0.56 7.86
CA LEU A 74 12.02 -0.43 6.67
C LEU A 74 13.30 0.37 6.99
N SER A 75 13.18 1.46 7.76
CA SER A 75 14.32 2.27 8.17
C SER A 75 15.28 1.48 9.05
N ALA A 76 14.76 0.75 10.04
CA ALA A 76 15.57 -0.10 10.91
C ALA A 76 16.26 -1.23 10.12
N LEU A 77 15.52 -1.90 9.24
CA LEU A 77 16.06 -2.96 8.39
C LEU A 77 17.13 -2.42 7.43
N SER A 78 16.87 -1.27 6.80
CA SER A 78 17.82 -0.62 5.89
C SER A 78 19.09 -0.20 6.62
N PHE A 79 18.98 0.31 7.85
CA PHE A 79 20.13 0.65 8.67
C PHE A 79 20.95 -0.60 9.01
N ASN A 80 20.31 -1.66 9.50
CA ASN A 80 20.99 -2.90 9.82
C ASN A 80 21.68 -3.50 8.59
N HIS A 81 21.00 -3.56 7.45
CA HIS A 81 21.63 -4.02 6.20
C HIS A 81 22.80 -3.13 5.78
N SER A 82 22.73 -1.81 5.99
CA SER A 82 23.84 -0.90 5.67
C SER A 82 25.06 -1.16 6.54
N VAL A 83 24.85 -1.44 7.84
CA VAL A 83 25.93 -1.81 8.77
C VAL A 83 26.57 -3.14 8.35
N GLU A 84 25.76 -4.17 8.06
CA GLU A 84 26.27 -5.48 7.61
C GLU A 84 27.02 -5.38 6.28
N LEU A 85 26.52 -4.57 5.33
CA LEU A 85 27.19 -4.32 4.06
C LEU A 85 28.51 -3.57 4.24
N ASP A 86 28.57 -2.58 5.13
CA ASP A 86 29.81 -1.86 5.44
C ASP A 86 30.87 -2.80 6.03
N MET A 87 30.49 -3.64 6.99
CA MET A 87 31.38 -4.66 7.56
C MET A 87 31.88 -5.64 6.48
N LEU A 88 31.00 -6.14 5.62
CA LEU A 88 31.37 -7.04 4.52
C LEU A 88 32.34 -6.37 3.53
N VAL A 89 32.08 -5.11 3.16
CA VAL A 89 32.96 -4.33 2.28
C VAL A 89 34.32 -4.11 2.93
N GLY A 90 34.37 -3.82 4.22
CA GLY A 90 35.61 -3.71 4.99
C GLY A 90 36.43 -5.00 4.94
N ILE A 91 35.82 -6.15 5.24
CA ILE A 91 36.48 -7.46 5.17
C ILE A 91 37.02 -7.75 3.75
N ILE A 92 36.22 -7.48 2.71
CA ILE A 92 36.65 -7.69 1.32
C ILE A 92 37.82 -6.76 0.99
N ASN A 93 37.78 -5.51 1.43
CA ASN A 93 38.85 -4.55 1.21
C ASN A 93 40.17 -5.00 1.88
N ASP A 94 40.09 -5.53 3.10
CA ASP A 94 41.25 -6.05 3.82
C ASP A 94 41.87 -7.27 3.13
N ILE A 95 41.04 -8.16 2.58
CA ILE A 95 41.49 -9.36 1.86
C ILE A 95 42.07 -9.01 0.48
N ALA A 96 41.34 -8.20 -0.29
CA ALA A 96 41.66 -7.93 -1.69
C ALA A 96 42.59 -6.72 -1.88
N LYS A 97 42.86 -5.94 -0.82
CA LYS A 97 43.69 -4.73 -0.83
C LYS A 97 43.29 -3.77 -1.95
N LEU A 98 41.99 -3.54 -2.10
CA LEU A 98 41.46 -2.68 -3.15
C LEU A 98 41.86 -1.23 -2.89
N ASP A 99 42.24 -0.52 -3.95
CA ASP A 99 42.46 0.92 -3.88
C ASP A 99 41.19 1.70 -4.25
N GLN A 100 41.27 3.02 -4.13
CA GLN A 100 40.14 3.90 -4.40
C GLN A 100 39.71 3.87 -5.88
N ASP A 101 40.64 3.66 -6.81
CA ASP A 101 40.34 3.71 -8.24
C ASP A 101 39.72 2.38 -8.73
N ASP A 102 40.10 1.27 -8.13
CA ASP A 102 39.44 -0.02 -8.27
C ASP A 102 37.98 0.04 -7.83
N LEU A 103 37.69 0.68 -6.70
CA LEU A 103 36.33 0.85 -6.20
C LEU A 103 35.50 1.75 -7.13
N LYS A 104 36.07 2.85 -7.65
CA LYS A 104 35.39 3.73 -8.63
C LYS A 104 35.05 2.97 -9.91
N ARG A 105 36.02 2.20 -10.45
CA ARG A 105 35.83 1.38 -11.65
C ARG A 105 34.74 0.32 -11.44
N ARG A 106 34.78 -0.41 -10.32
CA ARG A 106 33.76 -1.40 -9.95
C ARG A 106 32.37 -0.78 -9.79
N ARG A 107 32.27 0.43 -9.22
CA ARG A 107 31.01 1.16 -9.10
C ARG A 107 30.45 1.55 -10.47
N ALA A 108 31.29 2.09 -11.36
CA ALA A 108 30.88 2.44 -12.71
C ALA A 108 30.32 1.23 -13.48
N GLN A 109 31.02 0.09 -13.41
CA GLN A 109 30.56 -1.15 -14.04
C GLN A 109 29.25 -1.66 -13.43
N SER A 110 29.13 -1.62 -12.09
CA SER A 110 27.91 -2.04 -11.41
C SER A 110 26.71 -1.16 -11.79
N VAL A 111 26.89 0.16 -11.90
CA VAL A 111 25.84 1.08 -12.35
C VAL A 111 25.42 0.81 -13.79
N ARG A 112 26.37 0.59 -14.70
CA ARG A 112 26.07 0.22 -16.10
C ARG A 112 25.26 -1.07 -16.16
N ASN A 113 25.67 -2.08 -15.40
CA ASN A 113 24.99 -3.37 -15.34
C ASN A 113 23.56 -3.23 -14.84
N VAL A 114 23.35 -2.56 -13.71
CA VAL A 114 22.01 -2.34 -13.13
C VAL A 114 21.10 -1.56 -14.09
N LYS A 115 21.64 -0.57 -14.81
CA LYS A 115 20.90 0.16 -15.85
C LYS A 115 20.52 -0.75 -17.02
N SER A 116 21.45 -1.56 -17.51
CA SER A 116 21.20 -2.47 -18.64
C SER A 116 20.21 -3.59 -18.31
N THR A 117 20.05 -3.95 -17.03
CA THR A 117 19.19 -5.04 -16.57
C THR A 117 17.91 -4.57 -15.88
N ASN A 118 17.59 -3.27 -15.93
CA ASN A 118 16.42 -2.67 -15.28
C ASN A 118 16.31 -3.05 -13.78
N GLY A 119 17.41 -2.96 -13.05
CA GLY A 119 17.43 -3.27 -11.62
C GLY A 119 17.64 -4.75 -11.26
N ARG A 120 17.69 -5.66 -12.24
CA ARG A 120 17.90 -7.09 -11.97
C ARG A 120 19.38 -7.41 -11.75
N ILE A 121 19.71 -8.03 -10.63
CA ILE A 121 21.06 -8.49 -10.32
C ILE A 121 21.11 -10.01 -10.42
N SER A 122 21.82 -10.55 -11.42
CA SER A 122 22.07 -11.99 -11.58
C SER A 122 23.57 -12.28 -11.50
N LEU A 123 23.94 -13.29 -10.71
CA LEU A 123 25.33 -13.74 -10.58
C LEU A 123 25.79 -14.55 -11.80
N GLU A 124 24.93 -15.40 -12.35
CA GLU A 124 25.19 -16.18 -13.57
C GLU A 124 25.50 -15.27 -14.75
N ARG A 125 24.69 -14.22 -14.93
CA ARG A 125 24.91 -13.23 -15.98
C ARG A 125 26.20 -12.43 -15.77
N ARG A 126 26.56 -12.14 -14.52
CA ARG A 126 27.84 -11.50 -14.20
C ARG A 126 29.04 -12.40 -14.49
N ALA A 127 28.91 -13.71 -14.27
CA ALA A 127 29.95 -14.67 -14.62
C ALA A 127 30.13 -14.78 -16.14
N GLN A 128 29.03 -14.74 -16.91
CA GLN A 128 29.06 -14.75 -18.38
C GLN A 128 29.71 -13.49 -18.95
N MET A 129 29.32 -12.29 -18.49
CA MET A 129 29.90 -11.02 -18.95
C MET A 129 31.41 -10.92 -18.69
N ARG A 130 31.89 -11.45 -17.55
CA ARG A 130 33.34 -11.54 -17.28
C ARG A 130 34.07 -12.38 -18.35
N GLY A 131 33.40 -13.38 -18.91
CA GLY A 131 33.93 -14.18 -20.01
C GLY A 131 33.99 -13.41 -21.32
N GLU A 132 33.01 -12.53 -21.59
CA GLU A 132 32.90 -11.72 -22.81
C GLU A 132 33.88 -10.53 -22.82
N ASP A 133 34.03 -9.82 -21.69
CA ASP A 133 34.99 -8.71 -21.53
C ASP A 133 36.46 -9.13 -21.78
N ALA A 134 36.78 -10.43 -21.65
CA ALA A 134 38.13 -10.95 -21.90
C ALA A 134 38.46 -11.18 -23.40
N TRP A 135 37.47 -11.10 -24.29
CA TRP A 135 37.64 -11.29 -25.74
C TRP A 135 37.58 -9.99 -26.54
N ASP A 136 37.27 -8.85 -25.90
CA ASP A 136 37.10 -7.54 -26.54
C ASP A 136 38.34 -6.62 -26.39
N ASP A 137 39.44 -7.14 -25.85
CA ASP A 137 40.72 -6.43 -25.69
C ASP A 137 41.63 -6.50 -26.96
N GLY A 138 41.10 -6.98 -28.10
CA GLY A 138 41.87 -7.34 -29.29
C GLY A 138 41.76 -6.43 -30.51
N GLU A 139 40.80 -5.51 -30.57
CA GLU A 139 40.65 -4.56 -31.68
C GLU A 139 40.59 -3.16 -31.10
N TRP A 140 41.68 -2.40 -31.17
CA TRP A 140 41.76 -0.93 -31.34
C TRP A 140 43.19 -0.47 -31.03
N GLN A 141 44.15 -0.86 -31.88
CA GLN A 141 45.31 -0.02 -32.17
C GLN A 141 45.55 -0.06 -33.68
N SER A 142 45.00 0.94 -34.37
CA SER A 142 45.45 1.42 -35.69
C SER A 142 45.89 2.86 -35.53
#